data_AF-A0A9X4AWP9-F1
#
_entry.id   AF-A0A9X4AWP9-F1
#
_cell.length_a   1.000
_cell.length_b   1.000
_cell.length_c   1.000
_cell.angle_alpha   90.00
_cell.angle_beta   90.00
_cell.angle_gamma   90.00
#
_symmetry.space_group_name_H-M   'P 1'
#
loop_
_entity.id
_entity.type
_entity.pdbx_description
1 polymer ?
#
loop_
_entity_poly.entity_id
_entity_poly.type
_entity_poly.pdbx_seq_one_letter_code
_entity_poly.pdbx_strand_id
1 'polypeptide(L)'
;MTRSRRLEARWLVLASALVALASGCAVLRPVTTSAAEYSAFRKTRISPTLEGRIVAAARYLAQYPDGTFATEVRAFYTMAEPLYFEEHRGTAAGLHVYLAALPRGPHAAEARQRLDRLAEKGPSAEDGFDRTVMGTNDRLARLAGKRGAAREQILTSLRAWLDPDAFARPIAEAKAELLVPWSLSLPWPRCAWNDEARGGEMRCAKLFELPYEVTKGEGTEERQATVEVVVVEDARGKPRSVTIGGPDLFVRLEETVSGRAIDLGDPSGRAAGVSRATELVRREFSARISDDPACRKRTRAPRVLELACGGIRVVVEAALDSTEDDRIVIAPMPSD
;
A
#
# COMPACT_ATOMS: atom_id res chain seq x y z
N MET A 1 -18.73 -47.58 -54.34
CA MET A 1 -18.52 -46.12 -54.32
C MET A 1 -18.95 -45.54 -52.96
N THR A 2 -18.16 -45.58 -51.88
CA THR A 2 -18.52 -44.91 -50.59
C THR A 2 -17.40 -44.86 -49.52
N ARG A 3 -16.11 -44.96 -49.86
CA ARG A 3 -15.02 -44.94 -48.85
C ARG A 3 -14.02 -43.78 -48.93
N SER A 4 -14.06 -42.95 -49.98
CA SER A 4 -13.04 -41.92 -50.22
C SER A 4 -13.35 -40.53 -49.62
N ARG A 5 -14.59 -40.24 -49.21
CA ARG A 5 -14.98 -38.88 -48.74
C ARG A 5 -14.71 -38.54 -47.27
N ARG A 6 -14.21 -39.47 -46.44
CA ARG A 6 -13.99 -39.22 -44.99
C ARG A 6 -12.56 -38.77 -44.62
N LEU A 7 -11.63 -38.78 -45.57
CA LEU A 7 -10.22 -38.41 -45.31
C LEU A 7 -9.96 -36.90 -45.48
N GLU A 8 -10.74 -36.18 -46.29
CA GLU A 8 -10.52 -34.75 -46.55
C GLU A 8 -11.04 -33.82 -45.43
N ALA A 9 -12.07 -34.24 -44.67
CA ALA A 9 -12.63 -33.42 -43.59
C ALA A 9 -11.75 -33.34 -42.34
N ARG A 10 -10.79 -34.27 -42.16
CA ARG A 10 -9.89 -34.29 -40.98
C ARG A 10 -8.67 -33.38 -41.14
N TRP A 11 -8.24 -33.12 -42.37
CA TRP A 11 -7.08 -32.26 -42.64
C TRP A 11 -7.42 -30.76 -42.52
N LEU A 12 -8.65 -30.36 -42.84
CA LEU A 12 -9.09 -28.97 -42.72
C LEU A 12 -9.26 -28.50 -41.26
N VAL A 13 -9.59 -29.40 -40.32
CA VAL A 13 -9.72 -29.06 -38.88
C VAL A 13 -8.36 -28.99 -38.18
N LEU A 14 -7.36 -29.76 -38.61
CA LEU A 14 -6.01 -29.70 -38.04
C LEU A 14 -5.24 -28.43 -38.48
N ALA A 15 -5.45 -27.97 -39.71
CA ALA A 15 -4.81 -26.76 -40.22
C ALA A 15 -5.32 -25.47 -39.53
N SER A 16 -6.59 -25.45 -39.09
CA SER A 16 -7.17 -24.28 -38.40
C SER A 16 -6.80 -24.20 -36.92
N ALA A 17 -6.41 -25.31 -36.27
CA ALA A 17 -5.91 -25.30 -34.88
C ALA A 17 -4.47 -24.78 -34.75
N LEU A 18 -3.62 -24.93 -35.78
CA LEU A 18 -2.23 -24.45 -35.74
C LEU A 18 -2.10 -22.93 -35.94
N VAL A 19 -3.03 -22.29 -36.67
CA VAL A 19 -2.99 -20.84 -36.90
C VAL A 19 -3.45 -20.06 -35.65
N ALA A 20 -4.35 -20.62 -34.83
CA ALA A 20 -4.81 -19.97 -33.59
C ALA A 20 -3.73 -19.89 -32.48
N LEU A 21 -2.71 -20.76 -32.53
CA LEU A 21 -1.58 -20.74 -31.58
C LEU A 21 -0.53 -19.66 -31.88
N ALA A 22 -0.51 -19.09 -33.10
CA ALA A 22 0.46 -18.06 -33.49
C ALA A 22 0.07 -16.62 -33.06
N SER A 23 -1.20 -16.40 -32.70
CA SER A 23 -1.72 -15.10 -32.27
C SER A 23 -1.58 -14.82 -30.75
N GLY A 24 -1.01 -15.75 -29.98
CA GLY A 24 -0.79 -15.64 -28.53
C GLY A 24 0.61 -15.17 -28.09
N CYS A 25 1.40 -14.57 -28.97
CA CYS A 25 2.83 -14.24 -28.77
C CYS A 25 3.14 -13.16 -27.70
N ALA A 26 2.23 -12.84 -26.79
CA ALA A 26 2.53 -11.97 -25.65
C ALA A 26 3.37 -12.68 -24.57
N VAL A 27 3.33 -14.03 -24.49
CA VAL A 27 3.95 -14.80 -23.40
C VAL A 27 5.43 -15.15 -23.66
N LEU A 28 5.93 -15.05 -24.89
CA LEU A 28 7.33 -15.42 -25.23
C LEU A 28 8.34 -14.25 -25.25
N ARG A 29 7.90 -13.00 -25.14
CA ARG A 29 8.79 -11.81 -25.11
C ARG A 29 9.90 -11.87 -24.03
N PRO A 30 9.71 -12.47 -22.84
CA PRO A 30 10.76 -12.53 -21.83
C PRO A 30 11.91 -13.47 -22.18
N VAL A 31 11.75 -14.39 -23.14
CA VAL A 31 12.73 -15.46 -23.40
C VAL A 31 13.87 -15.00 -24.33
N THR A 32 13.67 -13.93 -25.09
CA THR A 32 14.66 -13.42 -26.06
C THR A 32 15.40 -12.16 -25.60
N THR A 33 15.02 -11.56 -24.46
CA THR A 33 15.65 -10.34 -23.95
C THR A 33 16.84 -10.68 -23.06
N SER A 34 17.87 -9.82 -23.04
CA SER A 34 18.94 -9.93 -22.05
C SER A 34 18.40 -9.72 -20.64
N ALA A 35 19.01 -10.38 -19.64
CA ALA A 35 18.65 -10.19 -18.23
C ALA A 35 18.83 -8.73 -17.77
N ALA A 36 19.81 -8.03 -18.33
CA ALA A 36 20.09 -6.62 -18.03
C ALA A 36 18.96 -5.69 -18.52
N GLU A 37 18.49 -5.89 -19.75
CA GLU A 37 17.38 -5.14 -20.32
C GLU A 37 16.08 -5.41 -19.56
N TYR A 38 15.78 -6.68 -19.26
CA TYR A 38 14.59 -7.04 -18.50
C TYR A 38 14.60 -6.43 -17.09
N SER A 39 15.76 -6.44 -16.40
CA SER A 39 15.92 -5.79 -15.10
C SER A 39 15.67 -4.27 -15.18
N ALA A 40 16.15 -3.61 -16.24
CA ALA A 40 15.90 -2.19 -16.47
C ALA A 40 14.42 -1.91 -16.75
N PHE A 41 13.77 -2.73 -17.58
CA PHE A 41 12.34 -2.65 -17.85
C PHE A 41 11.51 -2.82 -16.57
N ARG A 42 11.82 -3.83 -15.75
CA ARG A 42 11.10 -4.11 -14.49
C ARG A 42 11.08 -2.89 -13.58
N LYS A 43 12.19 -2.14 -13.47
CA LYS A 43 12.26 -0.90 -12.68
C LYS A 43 11.27 0.17 -13.13
N THR A 44 10.90 0.22 -14.42
CA THR A 44 9.86 1.15 -14.91
C THR A 44 8.45 0.81 -14.41
N ARG A 45 8.23 -0.46 -14.03
CA ARG A 45 6.94 -1.00 -13.57
C ARG A 45 6.81 -1.02 -12.04
N ILE A 46 7.88 -1.31 -11.32
CA ILE A 46 7.84 -1.60 -9.88
C ILE A 46 8.28 -0.43 -8.98
N SER A 47 8.79 0.67 -9.55
CA SER A 47 9.13 1.85 -8.74
C SER A 47 7.87 2.37 -8.00
N PRO A 48 7.96 2.67 -6.69
CA PRO A 48 6.78 2.98 -5.87
C PRO A 48 6.19 4.36 -6.12
N THR A 49 6.94 5.27 -6.76
CA THR A 49 6.52 6.64 -7.04
C THR A 49 6.48 6.92 -8.54
N LEU A 50 5.65 7.89 -8.96
CA LEU A 50 5.57 8.33 -10.35
C LEU A 50 6.93 8.83 -10.87
N GLU A 51 7.60 9.68 -10.09
CA GLU A 51 8.96 10.17 -10.38
C GLU A 51 9.93 9.00 -10.59
N GLY A 52 9.96 8.02 -9.67
CA GLY A 52 10.85 6.86 -9.78
C GLY A 52 10.57 6.01 -11.02
N ARG A 53 9.32 5.96 -11.49
CA ARG A 53 8.93 5.27 -12.73
C ARG A 53 9.35 6.06 -13.97
N ILE A 54 9.17 7.37 -13.98
CA ILE A 54 9.54 8.26 -15.10
C ILE A 54 11.07 8.30 -15.27
N VAL A 55 11.84 8.42 -14.18
CA VAL A 55 13.31 8.37 -14.20
C VAL A 55 13.81 7.01 -14.70
N ALA A 56 13.16 5.92 -14.27
CA ALA A 56 13.48 4.59 -14.76
C ALA A 56 13.18 4.44 -16.26
N ALA A 57 12.04 4.98 -16.73
CA ALA A 57 11.64 4.94 -18.14
C ALA A 57 12.61 5.74 -19.03
N ALA A 58 12.98 6.96 -18.64
CA ALA A 58 13.95 7.78 -19.37
C ALA A 58 15.30 7.07 -19.49
N ARG A 59 15.78 6.45 -18.41
CA ARG A 59 17.03 5.68 -18.40
C ARG A 59 16.97 4.45 -19.28
N TYR A 60 15.85 3.72 -19.24
CA TYR A 60 15.64 2.57 -20.11
C TYR A 60 15.70 3.00 -21.58
N LEU A 61 14.99 4.05 -21.98
CA LEU A 61 14.96 4.52 -23.37
C LEU A 61 16.32 5.06 -23.84
N ALA A 62 17.14 5.61 -22.94
CA ALA A 62 18.50 6.02 -23.26
C ALA A 62 19.45 4.82 -23.43
N GLN A 63 19.26 3.75 -22.66
CA GLN A 63 20.14 2.57 -22.69
C GLN A 63 19.74 1.56 -23.77
N TYR A 64 18.44 1.44 -24.04
CA TYR A 64 17.84 0.48 -24.98
C TYR A 64 16.84 1.19 -25.91
N PRO A 65 17.31 2.09 -26.80
CA PRO A 65 16.43 2.88 -27.67
C PRO A 65 15.56 2.00 -28.59
N ASP A 66 16.12 0.86 -29.02
CA ASP A 66 15.48 -0.16 -29.86
C ASP A 66 15.24 -1.47 -29.09
N GLY A 67 15.16 -1.39 -27.75
CA GLY A 67 14.92 -2.54 -26.89
C GLY A 67 13.57 -3.23 -27.12
N THR A 68 13.47 -4.48 -26.68
CA THR A 68 12.27 -5.33 -26.73
C THR A 68 11.05 -4.62 -26.12
N PHE A 69 11.25 -3.81 -25.07
CA PHE A 69 10.18 -3.08 -24.38
C PHE A 69 10.15 -1.57 -24.71
N ALA A 70 10.99 -1.09 -25.64
CA ALA A 70 11.11 0.35 -25.92
C ALA A 70 9.80 0.98 -26.36
N THR A 71 8.99 0.30 -27.16
CA THR A 71 7.67 0.80 -27.59
C THR A 71 6.73 1.04 -26.41
N GLU A 72 6.65 0.09 -25.47
CA GLU A 72 5.80 0.20 -24.27
C GLU A 72 6.30 1.28 -23.32
N VAL A 73 7.61 1.29 -23.04
CA VAL A 73 8.22 2.28 -22.13
C VAL A 73 8.09 3.69 -22.72
N ARG A 74 8.24 3.84 -24.04
CA ARG A 74 8.04 5.12 -24.74
C ARG A 74 6.60 5.60 -24.64
N ALA A 75 5.62 4.70 -24.79
CA ALA A 75 4.21 5.06 -24.63
C ALA A 75 3.90 5.59 -23.22
N PHE A 76 4.38 4.92 -22.18
CA PHE A 76 4.26 5.40 -20.80
C PHE A 76 4.98 6.75 -20.60
N TYR A 77 6.24 6.85 -21.04
CA TYR A 77 7.05 8.06 -20.85
C TYR A 77 6.43 9.28 -21.54
N THR A 78 5.95 9.12 -22.77
CA THR A 78 5.32 10.19 -23.56
C THR A 78 4.03 10.71 -22.91
N MET A 79 3.28 9.83 -22.22
CA MET A 79 2.08 10.22 -21.48
C MET A 79 2.41 10.88 -20.13
N ALA A 80 3.35 10.29 -19.39
CA ALA A 80 3.60 10.65 -17.99
C ALA A 80 4.47 11.89 -17.83
N GLU A 81 5.44 12.10 -18.73
CA GLU A 81 6.40 13.20 -18.62
C GLU A 81 5.75 14.60 -18.72
N PRO A 82 4.79 14.87 -19.64
CA PRO A 82 4.13 16.18 -19.69
C PRO A 82 3.35 16.50 -18.40
N LEU A 83 2.67 15.51 -17.82
CA LEU A 83 1.96 15.67 -16.55
C LEU A 83 2.93 16.00 -15.41
N TYR A 84 4.07 15.29 -15.36
CA TYR A 84 5.11 15.54 -14.38
C TYR A 84 5.75 16.93 -14.55
N PHE A 85 5.97 17.38 -15.79
CA PHE A 85 6.44 18.75 -16.04
C PHE A 85 5.41 19.80 -15.61
N GLU A 86 4.13 19.64 -15.96
CA GLU A 86 3.07 20.58 -15.58
C GLU A 86 2.93 20.77 -14.06
N GLU A 87 3.09 19.68 -13.29
CA GLU A 87 3.10 19.72 -11.82
C GLU A 87 4.25 20.58 -11.26
N HIS A 88 5.41 20.55 -11.92
CA HIS A 88 6.66 21.12 -11.40
C HIS A 88 7.00 22.49 -12.01
N ARG A 89 6.42 22.87 -13.16
CA ARG A 89 6.81 24.07 -13.92
C ARG A 89 6.38 25.41 -13.30
N GLY A 90 5.61 25.37 -12.21
CA GLY A 90 5.02 26.54 -11.56
C GLY A 90 5.98 27.33 -10.67
N THR A 91 7.06 26.71 -10.19
CA THR A 91 8.01 27.34 -9.25
C THR A 91 9.46 27.00 -9.61
N ALA A 92 10.42 27.81 -9.14
CA ALA A 92 11.84 27.54 -9.38
C ALA A 92 12.28 26.20 -8.76
N ALA A 93 11.83 25.90 -7.54
CA ALA A 93 12.14 24.63 -6.89
C ALA A 93 11.55 23.41 -7.62
N GLY A 94 10.30 23.50 -8.08
CA GLY A 94 9.70 22.43 -8.89
C GLY A 94 10.51 22.19 -10.17
N LEU A 95 10.92 23.25 -10.85
CA LEU A 95 11.78 23.16 -12.04
C LEU A 95 13.15 22.51 -11.75
N HIS A 96 13.76 22.79 -10.59
CA HIS A 96 14.98 22.10 -10.15
C HIS A 96 14.75 20.60 -9.91
N VAL A 97 13.64 20.21 -9.28
CA VAL A 97 13.25 18.81 -9.09
C VAL A 97 13.09 18.11 -10.43
N TYR A 98 12.33 18.71 -11.36
CA TYR A 98 12.15 18.19 -12.71
C TYR A 98 13.48 17.99 -13.43
N LEU A 99 14.38 18.99 -13.39
CA LEU A 99 15.69 18.90 -14.05
C LEU A 99 16.64 17.90 -13.40
N ALA A 100 16.53 17.68 -12.09
CA ALA A 100 17.29 16.64 -11.39
C ALA A 100 16.82 15.23 -11.80
N ALA A 101 15.50 15.03 -11.90
CA ALA A 101 14.92 13.77 -12.34
C ALA A 101 15.17 13.50 -13.83
N LEU A 102 15.00 14.52 -14.69
CA LEU A 102 15.04 14.43 -16.15
C LEU A 102 15.96 15.50 -16.78
N PRO A 103 17.28 15.42 -16.59
CA PRO A 103 18.22 16.45 -17.09
C PRO A 103 18.25 16.57 -18.62
N ARG A 104 17.80 15.54 -19.33
CA ARG A 104 17.67 15.48 -20.80
C ARG A 104 16.23 15.15 -21.24
N GLY A 105 15.23 15.47 -20.40
CA GLY A 105 13.83 15.24 -20.71
C GLY A 105 13.29 16.16 -21.83
N PRO A 106 12.13 15.84 -22.42
CA PRO A 106 11.48 16.64 -23.46
C PRO A 106 11.32 18.12 -23.10
N HIS A 107 10.96 18.43 -21.85
CA HIS A 107 10.79 19.81 -21.38
C HIS A 107 12.03 20.39 -20.67
N ALA A 108 13.20 19.75 -20.71
CA ALA A 108 14.40 20.22 -19.99
C ALA A 108 14.90 21.59 -20.49
N ALA A 109 14.80 21.88 -21.79
CA ALA A 109 15.15 23.20 -22.32
C ALA A 109 14.17 24.28 -21.85
N GLU A 110 12.87 24.00 -21.89
CA GLU A 110 11.83 24.91 -21.38
C GLU A 110 11.99 25.16 -19.89
N ALA A 111 12.28 24.11 -19.12
CA ALA A 111 12.48 24.20 -17.68
C ALA A 111 13.64 25.13 -17.32
N ARG A 112 14.77 25.03 -18.03
CA ARG A 112 15.92 25.95 -17.86
C ARG A 112 15.54 27.39 -18.22
N GLN A 113 14.88 27.60 -19.37
CA GLN A 113 14.44 28.94 -19.76
C GLN A 113 13.46 29.57 -18.75
N ARG A 114 12.58 28.75 -18.16
CA ARG A 114 11.68 29.22 -17.08
C ARG A 114 12.46 29.60 -15.83
N LEU A 115 13.46 28.81 -15.43
CA LEU A 115 14.34 29.16 -14.33
C LEU A 115 15.05 30.48 -14.58
N ASP A 116 15.58 30.69 -15.79
CA ASP A 116 16.25 31.94 -16.16
C ASP A 116 15.28 33.13 -16.06
N ARG A 117 14.05 33.00 -16.57
CA ARG A 117 13.00 34.04 -16.44
C ARG A 117 12.58 34.32 -15.00
N LEU A 118 12.54 33.30 -14.16
CA LEU A 118 12.24 33.45 -12.73
C LEU A 118 13.40 34.16 -12.02
N ALA A 119 14.64 33.90 -12.41
CA ALA A 119 15.82 34.59 -11.89
C ALA A 119 15.93 36.05 -12.36
N GLU A 120 15.58 36.34 -13.62
CA GLU A 120 15.58 37.69 -14.20
C GLU A 120 14.52 38.62 -13.58
N LYS A 121 13.42 38.06 -13.07
CA LYS A 121 12.43 38.84 -12.30
C LYS A 121 12.99 39.36 -10.98
N GLY A 122 14.22 38.99 -10.64
CA GLY A 122 15.00 39.52 -9.54
C GLY A 122 14.47 39.06 -8.18
N PRO A 123 15.37 38.91 -7.19
CA PRO A 123 14.95 38.68 -5.83
C PRO A 123 14.26 39.96 -5.34
N SER A 124 12.92 39.96 -5.29
CA SER A 124 12.26 40.76 -4.27
C SER A 124 12.84 40.29 -2.94
N ALA A 125 13.11 41.18 -1.99
CA ALA A 125 13.93 40.93 -0.78
C ALA A 125 13.40 39.87 0.22
N GLU A 126 12.62 38.88 -0.24
CA GLU A 126 12.04 37.75 0.49
C GLU A 126 12.79 36.40 0.26
N ASP A 127 13.79 36.33 -0.63
CA ASP A 127 14.46 35.06 -1.01
C ASP A 127 15.35 34.43 0.07
N GLY A 128 15.67 35.15 1.14
CA GLY A 128 16.34 34.57 2.33
C GLY A 128 15.38 33.79 3.22
N PHE A 129 14.10 34.17 3.22
CA PHE A 129 13.05 33.48 3.97
C PHE A 129 12.60 32.23 3.20
N ASP A 130 12.55 32.31 1.87
CA ASP A 130 11.98 31.27 1.03
C ASP A 130 12.78 29.95 1.06
N ARG A 131 14.12 29.97 1.02
CA ARG A 131 14.90 28.71 1.13
C ARG A 131 14.74 28.02 2.50
N THR A 132 14.61 28.80 3.58
CA THR A 132 14.42 28.26 4.93
C THR A 132 12.99 27.73 5.11
N VAL A 133 11.99 28.45 4.58
CA VAL A 133 10.59 28.03 4.57
C VAL A 133 10.40 26.79 3.69
N MET A 134 11.03 26.73 2.52
CA MET A 134 11.00 25.57 1.64
C MET A 134 11.64 24.33 2.26
N GLY A 135 12.85 24.46 2.83
CA GLY A 135 13.49 23.34 3.54
C GLY A 135 12.66 22.86 4.74
N THR A 136 11.94 23.78 5.39
CA THR A 136 11.00 23.45 6.47
C THR A 136 9.77 22.71 5.94
N ASN A 137 9.19 23.17 4.83
CA ASN A 137 8.02 22.52 4.20
C ASN A 137 8.36 21.13 3.69
N ASP A 138 9.51 20.93 3.03
CA ASP A 138 9.97 19.62 2.57
C ASP A 138 10.20 18.66 3.73
N ARG A 139 10.80 19.16 4.82
CA ARG A 139 10.94 18.39 6.06
C ARG A 139 9.58 18.02 6.63
N LEU A 140 8.65 18.96 6.76
CA LEU A 140 7.30 18.72 7.27
C LEU A 140 6.52 17.71 6.40
N ALA A 141 6.65 17.81 5.07
CA ALA A 141 6.04 16.89 4.13
C ALA A 141 6.63 15.47 4.26
N ARG A 142 7.95 15.34 4.38
CA ARG A 142 8.62 14.05 4.62
C ARG A 142 8.19 13.43 5.95
N LEU A 143 8.14 14.23 7.00
CA LEU A 143 7.66 13.82 8.33
C LEU A 143 6.20 13.33 8.26
N ALA A 144 5.33 14.09 7.59
CA ALA A 144 3.94 13.72 7.37
C ALA A 144 3.81 12.45 6.51
N GLY A 145 4.66 12.27 5.51
CA GLY A 145 4.70 11.08 4.66
C GLY A 145 5.05 9.80 5.44
N LYS A 146 6.08 9.84 6.30
CA LYS A 146 6.44 8.70 7.16
C LYS A 146 5.30 8.32 8.12
N ARG A 147 4.69 9.32 8.79
CA ARG A 147 3.51 9.10 9.66
C ARG A 147 2.31 8.56 8.88
N GLY A 148 2.08 9.09 7.67
CA GLY A 148 1.03 8.67 6.76
C GLY A 148 1.17 7.20 6.37
N ALA A 149 2.39 6.75 6.04
CA ALA A 149 2.66 5.35 5.70
C ALA A 149 2.34 4.39 6.86
N ALA A 150 2.72 4.75 8.09
CA ALA A 150 2.41 3.94 9.27
C ALA A 150 0.89 3.79 9.48
N ARG A 151 0.14 4.90 9.36
CA ARG A 151 -1.33 4.90 9.45
C ARG A 151 -1.99 4.11 8.31
N GLU A 152 -1.47 4.24 7.09
CA GLU A 152 -2.04 3.57 5.92
C GLU A 152 -1.88 2.05 6.01
N GLN A 153 -0.80 1.55 6.60
CA GLN A 153 -0.62 0.12 6.84
C GLN A 153 -1.72 -0.46 7.74
N ILE A 154 -2.06 0.24 8.83
CA ILE A 154 -3.14 -0.16 9.75
C ILE A 154 -4.50 -0.11 9.03
N LEU A 155 -4.77 0.97 8.29
CA LEU A 155 -6.02 1.13 7.53
C LEU A 155 -6.19 0.07 6.45
N THR A 156 -5.13 -0.22 5.70
CA THR A 156 -5.14 -1.24 4.65
C THR A 156 -5.45 -2.62 5.25
N SER A 157 -4.81 -2.96 6.36
CA SER A 157 -5.05 -4.22 7.07
C SER A 157 -6.49 -4.30 7.58
N LEU A 158 -6.98 -3.25 8.24
CA LEU A 158 -8.35 -3.18 8.74
C LEU A 158 -9.38 -3.32 7.63
N ARG A 159 -9.21 -2.58 6.53
CA ARG A 159 -10.10 -2.62 5.36
C ARG A 159 -10.15 -4.01 4.77
N ALA A 160 -9.00 -4.64 4.53
CA ALA A 160 -8.93 -5.97 3.93
C ALA A 160 -9.72 -7.01 4.76
N TRP A 161 -9.62 -6.93 6.08
CA TRP A 161 -10.28 -7.87 6.98
C TRP A 161 -11.70 -7.47 7.41
N LEU A 162 -12.16 -6.26 7.12
CA LEU A 162 -13.56 -5.89 7.27
C LEU A 162 -14.43 -6.34 6.08
N ASP A 163 -13.88 -6.95 5.04
CA ASP A 163 -14.66 -7.56 3.96
C ASP A 163 -15.24 -8.91 4.43
N PRO A 164 -16.57 -9.12 4.47
CA PRO A 164 -17.18 -10.41 4.80
C PRO A 164 -16.66 -11.58 3.97
N ASP A 165 -16.30 -11.33 2.70
CA ASP A 165 -15.77 -12.36 1.81
C ASP A 165 -14.38 -12.85 2.25
N ALA A 166 -13.64 -12.06 3.04
CA ALA A 166 -12.32 -12.46 3.59
C ALA A 166 -12.43 -13.69 4.49
N PHE A 167 -13.61 -13.94 5.08
CA PHE A 167 -13.88 -15.09 5.94
C PHE A 167 -14.73 -16.16 5.24
N ALA A 168 -15.07 -16.02 3.96
CA ALA A 168 -15.96 -16.95 3.29
C ALA A 168 -15.25 -18.24 2.84
N ARG A 169 -13.97 -18.15 2.47
CA ARG A 169 -13.18 -19.20 1.79
C ARG A 169 -11.78 -19.33 2.41
N PRO A 170 -11.03 -20.40 2.10
CA PRO A 170 -9.62 -20.50 2.47
C PRO A 170 -8.81 -19.31 1.93
N ILE A 171 -7.78 -18.85 2.67
CA ILE A 171 -6.95 -17.70 2.26
C ILE A 171 -6.32 -17.92 0.88
N ALA A 172 -5.94 -19.15 0.55
CA ALA A 172 -5.37 -19.51 -0.75
C ALA A 172 -6.32 -19.25 -1.93
N GLU A 173 -7.62 -19.13 -1.67
CA GLU A 173 -8.68 -18.85 -2.66
C GLU A 173 -9.25 -17.42 -2.53
N ALA A 174 -8.65 -16.58 -1.66
CA ALA A 174 -9.10 -15.22 -1.45
C ALA A 174 -8.85 -14.33 -2.68
N LYS A 175 -9.57 -13.20 -2.74
CA LYS A 175 -9.38 -12.20 -3.79
C LYS A 175 -7.96 -11.60 -3.71
N ALA A 176 -7.47 -11.07 -4.83
CA ALA A 176 -6.12 -10.52 -4.93
C ALA A 176 -5.88 -9.38 -3.92
N GLU A 177 -6.92 -8.60 -3.60
CA GLU A 177 -6.90 -7.51 -2.63
C GLU A 177 -6.56 -7.96 -1.21
N LEU A 178 -6.84 -9.23 -0.86
CA LEU A 178 -6.42 -9.82 0.41
C LEU A 178 -5.13 -10.62 0.24
N LEU A 179 -5.08 -11.48 -0.79
CA LEU A 179 -3.97 -12.42 -1.01
C LEU A 179 -2.63 -11.72 -1.23
N VAL A 180 -2.60 -10.65 -2.02
CA VAL A 180 -1.35 -9.91 -2.33
C VAL A 180 -0.76 -9.25 -1.09
N PRO A 181 -1.48 -8.40 -0.34
CA PRO A 181 -0.90 -7.75 0.84
C PRO A 181 -0.63 -8.73 1.98
N TRP A 182 -1.46 -9.76 2.17
CA TRP A 182 -1.27 -10.74 3.25
C TRP A 182 -0.17 -11.74 2.92
N SER A 183 -0.34 -12.51 1.85
CA SER A 183 0.47 -13.68 1.56
C SER A 183 1.68 -13.39 0.69
N LEU A 184 1.65 -12.37 -0.20
CA LEU A 184 2.71 -12.20 -1.22
C LEU A 184 3.63 -10.99 -0.99
N SER A 185 3.19 -10.03 -0.18
CA SER A 185 3.97 -8.82 0.13
C SER A 185 4.84 -9.05 1.35
N LEU A 186 6.02 -8.44 1.38
CA LEU A 186 6.87 -8.47 2.57
C LEU A 186 6.27 -7.65 3.73
N PRO A 187 6.52 -8.04 4.98
CA PRO A 187 7.17 -9.29 5.41
C PRO A 187 6.26 -10.51 5.20
N TRP A 188 6.83 -11.70 5.03
CA TRP A 188 6.00 -12.91 4.89
C TRP A 188 5.35 -13.29 6.24
N PRO A 189 4.11 -13.81 6.24
CA PRO A 189 3.49 -14.31 7.46
C PRO A 189 4.24 -15.54 7.98
N ARG A 190 4.41 -15.63 9.30
CA ARG A 190 4.95 -16.80 10.00
C ARG A 190 3.80 -17.60 10.55
N CYS A 191 3.64 -18.82 10.06
CA CYS A 191 2.55 -19.72 10.45
C CYS A 191 3.04 -20.81 11.40
N ALA A 192 2.28 -21.04 12.46
CA ALA A 192 2.46 -22.14 13.39
C ALA A 192 1.14 -22.88 13.57
N TRP A 193 1.21 -24.20 13.58
CA TRP A 193 0.06 -25.04 13.85
C TRP A 193 -0.15 -25.19 15.35
N ASN A 194 -1.40 -25.13 15.81
CA ASN A 194 -1.80 -25.35 17.19
C ASN A 194 -2.67 -26.60 17.31
N ASP A 195 -2.05 -27.70 17.75
CA ASP A 195 -2.72 -28.98 17.96
C ASP A 195 -3.63 -29.00 19.21
N GLU A 196 -3.46 -28.06 20.13
CA GLU A 196 -4.27 -27.97 21.35
C GLU A 196 -5.67 -27.39 21.08
N ALA A 197 -5.83 -26.65 19.98
CA ALA A 197 -7.12 -26.13 19.57
C ALA A 197 -8.03 -27.27 19.07
N ARG A 198 -9.29 -27.29 19.52
CA ARG A 198 -10.25 -28.32 19.10
C ARG A 198 -10.46 -28.25 17.58
N GLY A 199 -9.96 -29.27 16.87
CA GLY A 199 -10.07 -29.38 15.42
C GLY A 199 -8.84 -28.89 14.64
N GLY A 200 -7.77 -28.46 15.33
CA GLY A 200 -6.56 -27.93 14.73
C GLY A 200 -6.75 -26.53 14.16
N GLU A 201 -5.90 -25.60 14.58
CA GLU A 201 -5.90 -24.23 14.09
C GLU A 201 -4.51 -23.84 13.60
N MET A 202 -4.43 -23.10 12.50
CA MET A 202 -3.19 -22.49 12.05
C MET A 202 -3.19 -21.03 12.44
N ARG A 203 -2.16 -20.60 13.19
CA ARG A 203 -1.94 -19.21 13.56
C ARG A 203 -0.85 -18.64 12.66
N CYS A 204 -1.22 -17.70 11.79
CA CYS A 204 -0.29 -16.99 10.93
C CYS A 204 -0.15 -15.53 11.40
N ALA A 205 1.07 -15.08 11.66
CA ALA A 205 1.35 -13.73 12.15
C ALA A 205 2.28 -12.97 11.20
N LYS A 206 1.97 -11.69 10.95
CA LYS A 206 2.77 -10.78 10.16
C LYS A 206 3.11 -9.55 10.98
N LEU A 207 4.40 -9.30 11.16
CA LEU A 207 4.92 -8.21 11.99
C LEU A 207 5.43 -7.07 11.12
N PHE A 208 4.88 -5.88 11.27
CA PHE A 208 5.33 -4.66 10.61
C PHE A 208 6.04 -3.74 11.61
N GLU A 209 7.25 -3.31 11.26
CA GLU A 209 7.98 -2.28 11.98
C GLU A 209 7.92 -1.00 11.16
N LEU A 210 7.19 -0.01 11.65
CA LEU A 210 6.85 1.20 10.91
C LEU A 210 7.53 2.40 11.59
N PRO A 211 8.74 2.78 11.16
CA PRO A 211 9.44 3.93 11.73
C PRO A 211 8.79 5.23 11.25
N TYR A 212 8.65 6.19 12.16
CA TYR A 212 8.17 7.54 11.87
C TYR A 212 8.80 8.56 12.83
N GLU A 213 8.53 9.84 12.60
CA GLU A 213 9.08 10.93 13.41
C GLU A 213 7.94 11.84 13.90
N VAL A 214 8.05 12.28 15.15
CA VAL A 214 7.10 13.16 15.85
C VAL A 214 7.83 14.35 16.48
N THR A 215 7.09 15.40 16.81
CA THR A 215 7.62 16.55 17.55
C THR A 215 7.59 16.30 19.06
N LYS A 216 8.69 16.65 19.75
CA LYS A 216 8.79 16.64 21.22
C LYS A 216 9.54 17.89 21.68
N GLY A 217 8.81 18.84 22.27
CA GLY A 217 9.34 20.18 22.55
C GLY A 217 9.76 20.90 21.26
N GLU A 218 10.99 21.40 21.21
CA GLU A 218 11.57 22.05 20.02
C GLU A 218 12.19 21.05 19.02
N GLY A 219 12.28 19.77 19.39
CA GLY A 219 12.95 18.74 18.61
C GLY A 219 12.00 17.77 17.89
N THR A 220 12.61 16.87 17.11
CA THR A 220 11.94 15.68 16.59
C THR A 220 12.49 14.43 17.25
N GLU A 221 11.62 13.46 17.49
CA GLU A 221 11.97 12.15 18.06
C GLU A 221 11.57 11.05 17.07
N GLU A 222 12.47 10.10 16.84
CA GLU A 222 12.17 8.88 16.08
C GLU A 222 11.31 7.94 16.93
N ARG A 223 10.26 7.40 16.32
CA ARG A 223 9.33 6.45 16.92
C ARG A 223 9.14 5.27 15.98
N GLN A 224 8.68 4.16 16.55
CA GLN A 224 8.32 2.97 15.79
C GLN A 224 6.94 2.50 16.23
N ALA A 225 6.06 2.25 15.25
CA ALA A 225 4.83 1.51 15.47
C ALA A 225 5.08 0.05 15.09
N THR A 226 4.96 -0.84 16.07
CA THR A 226 4.99 -2.28 15.82
C THR A 226 3.55 -2.76 15.65
N VAL A 227 3.21 -3.22 14.46
CA VAL A 227 1.86 -3.72 14.13
C VAL A 227 1.96 -5.20 13.83
N GLU A 228 1.33 -6.03 14.65
CA GLU A 228 1.15 -7.45 14.40
C GLU A 228 -0.26 -7.71 13.83
N VAL A 229 -0.32 -8.31 12.65
CA VAL A 229 -1.56 -8.85 12.08
C VAL A 229 -1.52 -10.36 12.20
N VAL A 230 -2.42 -10.89 13.03
CA VAL A 230 -2.52 -12.31 13.31
C VAL A 230 -3.82 -12.84 12.72
N VAL A 231 -3.74 -13.87 11.91
CA VAL A 231 -4.88 -14.61 11.39
C VAL A 231 -4.91 -15.99 12.03
N VAL A 232 -6.05 -16.36 12.59
CA VAL A 232 -6.32 -17.73 13.03
C VAL A 232 -7.19 -18.39 11.97
N GLU A 233 -6.72 -19.50 11.43
CA GLU A 233 -7.37 -20.29 10.40
C GLU A 233 -7.78 -21.66 10.95
N ASP A 234 -8.89 -22.21 10.48
CA ASP A 234 -9.22 -23.60 10.76
C ASP A 234 -8.35 -24.57 9.94
N ALA A 235 -8.51 -25.88 10.18
CA ALA A 235 -7.78 -26.92 9.46
C ALA A 235 -7.94 -26.91 7.93
N ARG A 236 -8.90 -26.15 7.37
CA ARG A 236 -9.09 -25.99 5.92
C ARG A 236 -8.47 -24.69 5.38
N GLY A 237 -7.76 -23.92 6.23
CA GLY A 237 -7.18 -22.63 5.88
C GLY A 237 -8.19 -21.49 5.80
N LYS A 238 -9.40 -21.69 6.35
CA LYS A 238 -10.46 -20.65 6.37
C LYS A 238 -10.26 -19.75 7.59
N PRO A 239 -10.17 -18.42 7.41
CA PRO A 239 -10.03 -17.50 8.54
C PRO A 239 -11.20 -17.61 9.52
N ARG A 240 -10.88 -17.64 10.82
CA ARG A 240 -11.81 -17.63 11.95
C ARG A 240 -11.77 -16.34 12.73
N SER A 241 -10.61 -15.71 12.80
CA SER A 241 -10.45 -14.39 13.39
C SER A 241 -9.19 -13.74 12.88
N VAL A 242 -9.18 -12.41 12.92
CA VAL A 242 -8.01 -11.59 12.67
C VAL A 242 -7.84 -10.60 13.80
N THR A 243 -6.62 -10.51 14.31
CA THR A 243 -6.21 -9.51 15.30
C THR A 243 -5.22 -8.58 14.66
N ILE A 244 -5.49 -7.28 14.71
CA ILE A 244 -4.54 -6.22 14.38
C ILE A 244 -4.16 -5.57 15.71
N GLY A 245 -2.94 -5.78 16.16
CA GLY A 245 -2.51 -5.34 17.48
C GLY A 245 -1.05 -4.97 17.57
N GLY A 246 -0.60 -4.67 18.78
CA GLY A 246 0.79 -4.40 19.09
C GLY A 246 0.95 -3.50 20.31
N PRO A 247 2.19 -3.34 20.78
CA PRO A 247 2.48 -2.56 21.99
C PRO A 247 2.12 -1.09 21.74
N ASP A 248 1.29 -0.55 22.62
CA ASP A 248 0.81 0.84 22.58
C ASP A 248 0.22 1.27 21.23
N LEU A 249 -0.30 0.33 20.43
CA LEU A 249 -0.72 0.58 19.05
C LEU A 249 -1.63 1.80 18.93
N PHE A 250 -2.54 2.00 19.87
CA PHE A 250 -3.49 3.11 19.82
C PHE A 250 -2.83 4.45 20.14
N VAL A 251 -1.82 4.48 21.02
CA VAL A 251 -1.01 5.68 21.27
C VAL A 251 -0.19 6.01 20.02
N ARG A 252 0.48 5.00 19.44
CA ARG A 252 1.26 5.17 18.20
C ARG A 252 0.39 5.67 17.05
N LEU A 253 -0.84 5.19 16.93
CA LEU A 253 -1.81 5.70 15.96
C LEU A 253 -2.11 7.19 16.18
N GLU A 254 -2.36 7.63 17.41
CA GLU A 254 -2.61 9.05 17.70
C GLU A 254 -1.38 9.93 17.47
N GLU A 255 -0.17 9.44 17.75
CA GLU A 255 1.08 10.12 17.40
C GLU A 255 1.20 10.34 15.89
N THR A 256 0.83 9.34 15.06
CA THR A 256 0.87 9.48 13.59
C THR A 256 -0.12 10.52 13.06
N VAL A 257 -1.20 10.79 13.78
CA VAL A 257 -2.24 11.76 13.41
C VAL A 257 -1.88 13.16 13.93
N SER A 258 -1.59 13.28 15.23
CA SER A 258 -1.28 14.54 15.88
C SER A 258 0.11 15.07 15.53
N GLY A 259 1.03 14.19 15.12
CA GLY A 259 2.43 14.52 14.86
C GLY A 259 3.25 14.85 16.11
N ARG A 260 2.69 14.68 17.32
CA ARG A 260 3.33 14.95 18.60
C ARG A 260 3.68 13.66 19.32
N ALA A 261 4.79 13.64 20.04
CA ALA A 261 5.15 12.56 20.94
C ALA A 261 4.15 12.48 22.11
N ILE A 262 3.77 11.26 22.48
CA ILE A 262 2.93 10.97 23.63
C ILE A 262 3.72 10.04 24.56
N ASP A 263 3.90 10.46 25.81
CA ASP A 263 4.52 9.62 26.82
C ASP A 263 3.52 8.56 27.28
N LEU A 264 3.94 7.30 27.40
CA LEU A 264 3.04 6.16 27.67
C LEU A 264 2.34 6.25 29.04
N GLY A 265 2.93 6.98 29.98
CA GLY A 265 2.33 7.27 31.28
C GLY A 265 1.31 8.41 31.27
N ASP A 266 1.10 9.12 30.15
CA ASP A 266 0.10 10.17 30.03
C ASP A 266 -1.30 9.58 29.80
N PRO A 267 -2.20 9.61 30.81
CA PRO A 267 -3.55 9.07 30.66
C PRO A 267 -4.37 9.82 29.61
N SER A 268 -4.08 11.11 29.36
CA SER A 268 -4.81 11.91 28.37
C SER A 268 -4.44 11.51 26.95
N GLY A 269 -3.13 11.39 26.68
CA GLY A 269 -2.62 10.85 25.42
C GLY A 269 -3.09 9.42 25.15
N ARG A 270 -3.12 8.57 26.20
CA ARG A 270 -3.69 7.22 26.12
C ARG A 270 -5.17 7.22 25.73
N ALA A 271 -5.99 8.03 26.40
CA ALA A 271 -7.42 8.17 26.09
C ALA A 271 -7.66 8.72 24.67
N ALA A 272 -6.82 9.65 24.21
CA ALA A 272 -6.86 10.15 22.84
C ALA A 272 -6.54 9.04 21.81
N GLY A 273 -5.53 8.22 22.08
CA GLY A 273 -5.20 7.03 21.29
C GLY A 273 -6.37 6.06 21.15
N VAL A 274 -6.97 5.67 22.29
CA VAL A 274 -8.14 4.80 22.32
C VAL A 274 -9.30 5.41 21.51
N SER A 275 -9.59 6.70 21.72
CA SER A 275 -10.64 7.41 20.99
C SER A 275 -10.38 7.39 19.49
N ARG A 276 -9.13 7.65 19.06
CA ARG A 276 -8.73 7.61 17.65
C ARG A 276 -8.94 6.23 17.02
N ALA A 277 -8.54 5.17 17.71
CA ALA A 277 -8.73 3.80 17.23
C ALA A 277 -10.22 3.47 17.07
N THR A 278 -11.06 3.84 18.05
CA THR A 278 -12.51 3.59 17.97
C THR A 278 -13.20 4.39 16.85
N GLU A 279 -12.80 5.64 16.62
CA GLU A 279 -13.31 6.46 15.52
C GLU A 279 -12.92 5.87 14.16
N LEU A 280 -11.65 5.48 14.02
CA LEU A 280 -11.13 4.86 12.81
C LEU A 280 -11.90 3.57 12.50
N VAL A 281 -12.05 2.67 13.47
CA VAL A 281 -12.81 1.41 13.28
C VAL A 281 -14.27 1.68 12.95
N ARG A 282 -14.92 2.64 13.63
CA ARG A 282 -16.32 3.00 13.33
C ARG A 282 -16.47 3.51 11.91
N ARG A 283 -15.58 4.41 11.45
CA ARG A 283 -15.63 4.96 10.10
C ARG A 283 -15.47 3.87 9.04
N GLU A 284 -14.46 3.01 9.17
CA GLU A 284 -14.22 1.94 8.20
C GLU A 284 -15.32 0.87 8.23
N PHE A 285 -15.87 0.55 9.41
CA PHE A 285 -17.01 -0.36 9.54
C PHE A 285 -18.27 0.22 8.90
N SER A 286 -18.59 1.50 9.14
CA SER A 286 -19.74 2.16 8.51
C SER A 286 -19.61 2.25 7.00
N ALA A 287 -18.40 2.51 6.49
CA ALA A 287 -18.17 2.59 5.05
C ALA A 287 -18.27 1.23 4.33
N ARG A 288 -18.02 0.11 5.03
CA ARG A 288 -17.94 -1.22 4.40
C ARG A 288 -19.09 -2.16 4.75
N ILE A 289 -19.64 -2.04 5.96
CA ILE A 289 -20.60 -2.99 6.52
C ILE A 289 -21.96 -2.31 6.74
N SER A 290 -22.05 -1.35 7.66
CA SER A 290 -23.30 -0.67 8.02
C SER A 290 -23.06 0.52 8.94
N ASP A 291 -23.81 1.60 8.73
CA ASP A 291 -23.90 2.77 9.60
C ASP A 291 -25.07 2.71 10.60
N ASP A 292 -25.84 1.61 10.61
CA ASP A 292 -26.98 1.41 11.51
C ASP A 292 -26.51 1.42 13.00
N PRO A 293 -27.07 2.32 13.84
CA PRO A 293 -26.79 2.33 15.28
C PRO A 293 -27.02 0.99 15.99
N ALA A 294 -27.92 0.13 15.50
CA ALA A 294 -28.20 -1.20 16.05
C ALA A 294 -27.02 -2.18 15.92
N CYS A 295 -26.05 -1.88 15.04
CA CYS A 295 -24.81 -2.63 14.94
C CYS A 295 -23.94 -2.48 16.20
N ARG A 296 -24.08 -1.39 16.96
CA ARG A 296 -23.31 -1.17 18.19
C ARG A 296 -23.79 -2.09 19.30
N LYS A 297 -22.84 -2.82 19.90
CA LYS A 297 -23.11 -3.68 21.07
C LYS A 297 -22.63 -3.01 22.35
N ARG A 298 -23.23 -3.40 23.48
CA ARG A 298 -22.83 -2.91 24.79
C ARG A 298 -21.50 -3.54 25.17
N THR A 299 -20.51 -2.73 25.49
CA THR A 299 -19.17 -3.18 25.89
C THR A 299 -18.95 -3.08 27.40
N ARG A 300 -17.91 -3.78 27.86
CA ARG A 300 -17.31 -3.65 29.20
C ARG A 300 -15.80 -3.70 29.03
N ALA A 301 -15.07 -2.97 29.87
CA ALA A 301 -13.61 -2.99 29.87
C ALA A 301 -13.08 -4.44 29.89
N PRO A 302 -12.00 -4.75 29.13
CA PRO A 302 -11.17 -3.84 28.34
C PRO A 302 -11.72 -3.46 26.95
N ARG A 303 -12.92 -3.95 26.57
CA ARG A 303 -13.55 -3.62 25.29
C ARG A 303 -14.10 -2.19 25.31
N VAL A 304 -13.62 -1.37 24.40
CA VAL A 304 -14.02 0.04 24.28
C VAL A 304 -14.99 0.26 23.12
N LEU A 305 -15.02 -0.64 22.14
CA LEU A 305 -15.98 -0.64 21.03
C LEU A 305 -16.28 -2.08 20.60
N GLU A 306 -17.55 -2.38 20.33
CA GLU A 306 -17.97 -3.62 19.67
C GLU A 306 -19.08 -3.28 18.67
N LEU A 307 -18.86 -3.65 17.41
CA LEU A 307 -19.81 -3.50 16.31
C LEU A 307 -20.05 -4.88 15.68
N ALA A 308 -21.31 -5.23 15.41
CA ALA A 308 -21.66 -6.48 14.77
C ALA A 308 -22.88 -6.33 13.85
N CYS A 309 -22.66 -6.50 12.55
CA CYS A 309 -23.64 -6.43 11.46
C CYS A 309 -23.04 -7.08 10.19
N GLY A 310 -23.87 -7.39 9.20
CA GLY A 310 -23.40 -7.84 7.89
C GLY A 310 -22.51 -9.09 7.94
N GLY A 311 -22.74 -9.98 8.91
CA GLY A 311 -21.93 -11.20 9.11
C GLY A 311 -20.54 -10.96 9.71
N ILE A 312 -20.19 -9.73 10.09
CA ILE A 312 -18.90 -9.37 10.68
C ILE A 312 -19.09 -8.77 12.07
N ARG A 313 -18.18 -9.13 12.97
CA ARG A 313 -18.02 -8.54 14.30
C ARG A 313 -16.62 -7.96 14.43
N VAL A 314 -16.53 -6.71 14.86
CA VAL A 314 -15.26 -6.05 15.20
C VAL A 314 -15.29 -5.56 16.64
N VAL A 315 -14.21 -5.83 17.37
CA VAL A 315 -14.00 -5.42 18.76
C VAL A 315 -12.70 -4.62 18.85
N VAL A 316 -12.74 -3.49 19.52
CA VAL A 316 -11.55 -2.72 19.90
C VAL A 316 -11.33 -2.93 21.40
N GLU A 317 -10.17 -3.49 21.75
CA GLU A 317 -9.76 -3.73 23.14
C GLU A 317 -8.50 -2.92 23.42
N ALA A 318 -8.57 -2.08 24.45
CA ALA A 318 -7.44 -1.28 24.89
C ALA A 318 -6.66 -2.05 25.95
N ALA A 319 -5.34 -2.10 25.83
CA ALA A 319 -4.46 -2.65 26.86
C ALA A 319 -4.70 -1.96 28.22
N LEU A 320 -4.79 -2.75 29.29
CA LEU A 320 -4.99 -2.25 30.66
C LEU A 320 -3.69 -1.76 31.30
N ASP A 321 -2.57 -2.34 30.90
CA ASP A 321 -1.21 -1.98 31.32
C ASP A 321 -0.20 -2.20 30.18
N SER A 322 1.08 -1.92 30.43
CA SER A 322 2.15 -2.00 29.43
C SER A 322 2.58 -3.42 29.05
N THR A 323 2.04 -4.46 29.69
CA THR A 323 2.32 -5.86 29.36
C THR A 323 1.31 -6.45 28.38
N GLU A 324 0.17 -5.77 28.21
CA GLU A 324 -0.86 -6.14 27.25
C GLU A 324 -0.75 -5.31 25.95
N ASP A 325 -1.16 -5.91 24.84
CA ASP A 325 -1.24 -5.22 23.57
C ASP A 325 -2.62 -4.60 23.34
N ASP A 326 -2.62 -3.43 22.70
CA ASP A 326 -3.80 -2.88 22.06
C ASP A 326 -4.21 -3.76 20.88
N ARG A 327 -5.51 -4.01 20.71
CA ARG A 327 -5.98 -4.91 19.65
C ARG A 327 -7.32 -4.54 19.05
N ILE A 328 -7.41 -4.72 17.74
CA ILE A 328 -8.65 -4.72 16.97
C ILE A 328 -8.87 -6.16 16.51
N VAL A 329 -9.92 -6.80 17.01
CA VAL A 329 -10.27 -8.18 16.70
C VAL A 329 -11.45 -8.19 15.75
N ILE A 330 -11.30 -8.83 14.59
CA ILE A 330 -12.32 -8.95 13.55
C ILE A 330 -12.61 -10.44 13.36
N ALA A 331 -13.88 -10.81 13.36
CA ALA A 331 -14.32 -12.19 13.22
C ALA A 331 -15.66 -12.25 12.49
N PRO A 332 -15.99 -13.37 11.81
CA PRO A 332 -17.34 -13.59 11.34
C PRO A 332 -18.28 -13.67 12.55
N MET A 333 -19.51 -13.20 12.38
CA MET A 333 -20.56 -13.44 13.37
C MET A 333 -20.85 -14.95 13.45
N PRO A 334 -21.21 -15.47 14.64
CA PRO A 334 -21.78 -16.79 14.74
C PRO A 334 -23.01 -16.86 13.81
N SER A 335 -23.08 -17.91 13.00
CA SER A 335 -24.34 -18.26 12.32
C SER A 335 -25.28 -18.78 13.40
N ASP A 336 -26.31 -17.98 13.71
CA ASP A 336 -27.47 -18.43 14.51
C ASP A 336 -28.16 -19.63 13.86
#